data_AF-A0A0M3RVB0-F1
#
_entry.id   AF-A0A0M3RVB0-F1
#
_cell.length_a   1.000
_cell.length_b   1.000
_cell.length_c   1.000
_cell.angle_alpha   90.00
_cell.angle_beta   90.00
_cell.angle_gamma   90.00
#
_symmetry.space_group_name_H-M   'P 1'
#
loop_
_entity.id
_entity.type
_entity.pdbx_description
1 polymer ?
#
loop_
_entity_poly.entity_id
_entity_poly.type
_entity_poly.pdbx_seq_one_letter_code
_entity_poly.pdbx_strand_id
1 'polypeptide(L)'
;MTYIKRNGGGIPDFWSIISTFDECSFMKLIGATALCLVLVIGNVLLGYYCAPLEILLTPLVVIGTMWLLLAAGPYASPWLTSLLSAVLICGHDAGVKLYGGGTHDSAGQGFIHAFLFFGLIPAYLLLLARLDQRPNLPASARLVANLLFPLLVGGYLSMFGWLGVEM
;
A
#
# COMPACT_ATOMS: atom_id res chain seq x y z
N MET A 1 31.18 2.59 21.23
CA MET A 1 30.73 3.99 21.38
C MET A 1 31.32 4.77 20.22
N THR A 2 30.58 4.86 19.12
CA THR A 2 31.10 5.37 17.83
C THR A 2 30.49 6.73 17.57
N TYR A 3 31.34 7.75 17.51
CA TYR A 3 30.98 9.15 17.35
C TYR A 3 30.70 9.42 15.86
N ILE A 4 29.44 9.66 15.49
CA ILE A 4 29.09 10.17 14.15
C ILE A 4 29.05 11.70 14.20
N LYS A 5 30.04 12.31 13.56
CA LYS A 5 30.16 13.75 13.32
C LYS A 5 29.02 14.20 12.39
N ARG A 6 28.06 14.97 12.90
CA ARG A 6 27.05 15.66 12.07
C ARG A 6 27.71 16.84 11.35
N ASN A 7 28.00 16.67 10.07
CA ASN A 7 28.34 17.77 9.19
C ASN A 7 27.07 18.29 8.50
N GLY A 8 26.93 19.62 8.55
CA GLY A 8 26.24 20.58 7.66
C GLY A 8 24.97 20.16 6.90
N GLY A 9 24.00 21.08 6.88
CA GLY A 9 22.73 20.99 6.13
C GLY A 9 22.88 20.99 4.61
N GLY A 10 23.49 19.94 4.07
CA GLY A 10 23.38 19.56 2.67
C GLY A 10 22.15 18.69 2.46
N ILE A 11 21.46 18.88 1.34
CA ILE A 11 20.42 17.96 0.87
C ILE A 11 21.05 16.56 0.84
N PRO A 12 20.49 15.55 1.53
CA PRO A 12 21.06 14.22 1.54
C PRO A 12 21.14 13.70 0.10
N ASP A 13 22.33 13.26 -0.31
CA ASP A 13 22.54 12.62 -1.61
C ASP A 13 21.60 11.40 -1.71
N PHE A 14 20.96 11.20 -2.85
CA PHE A 14 20.00 10.13 -3.11
C PHE A 14 20.57 8.75 -2.71
N TRP A 15 21.87 8.55 -2.91
CA TRP A 15 22.58 7.33 -2.52
C TRP A 15 22.66 7.12 -1.00
N SER A 16 22.73 8.19 -0.20
CA SER A 16 22.74 8.11 1.27
C SER A 16 21.37 7.73 1.86
N ILE A 17 20.28 8.01 1.13
CA ILE A 17 18.92 7.59 1.48
C ILE A 17 18.74 6.09 1.24
N ILE A 18 19.44 5.52 0.26
CA ILE A 18 19.41 4.10 -0.07
C ILE A 18 20.35 3.29 0.85
N SER A 19 21.51 3.85 1.23
CA SER A 19 22.53 3.12 2.00
C SER A 19 22.23 2.96 3.51
N THR A 20 21.07 3.40 4.00
CA THR A 20 20.67 3.28 5.41
C THR A 20 19.77 2.08 5.70
N PHE A 21 19.55 1.19 4.74
CA PHE A 21 18.80 -0.04 4.98
C PHE A 21 19.62 -1.03 5.82
N ASP A 22 19.19 -1.19 7.07
CA ASP A 22 19.58 -2.33 7.91
C ASP A 22 19.10 -3.63 7.24
N GLU A 23 20.01 -4.56 6.99
CA GLU A 23 19.76 -5.82 6.28
C GLU A 23 18.61 -6.61 6.96
N CYS A 24 18.53 -6.57 8.29
CA CYS A 24 17.47 -7.23 9.05
C CYS A 24 16.08 -6.60 8.79
N SER A 25 16.03 -5.27 8.67
CA SER A 25 14.81 -4.54 8.35
C SER A 25 14.37 -4.76 6.90
N PHE A 26 15.33 -4.91 5.99
CA PHE A 26 15.07 -5.20 4.58
C PHE A 26 14.47 -6.61 4.39
N MET A 27 15.04 -7.64 5.03
CA MET A 27 14.52 -9.01 4.96
C MET A 27 13.08 -9.11 5.48
N LYS A 28 12.74 -8.39 6.57
CA LYS A 28 11.37 -8.35 7.09
C LYS A 28 10.40 -7.72 6.09
N LEU A 29 10.81 -6.64 5.44
CA LEU A 29 9.99 -5.97 4.41
C LEU A 29 9.74 -6.89 3.21
N ILE A 30 10.75 -7.63 2.75
CA ILE A 30 10.58 -8.65 1.70
C ILE A 30 9.57 -9.71 2.15
N GLY A 31 9.73 -10.25 3.37
CA GLY A 31 8.82 -11.26 3.91
C GLY A 31 7.37 -10.76 3.98
N ALA A 32 7.14 -9.54 4.48
CA ALA A 32 5.81 -8.96 4.50
C ALA A 32 5.26 -8.68 3.09
N THR A 33 6.09 -8.22 2.16
CA THR A 33 5.68 -8.01 0.76
C THR A 33 5.25 -9.32 0.12
N ALA A 34 5.99 -10.41 0.33
CA ALA A 34 5.62 -11.74 -0.15
C ALA A 34 4.30 -12.21 0.47
N LEU A 35 4.10 -12.02 1.77
CA LEU A 35 2.84 -12.37 2.43
C LEU A 35 1.67 -11.52 1.92
N CYS A 36 1.88 -10.23 1.65
CA CYS A 36 0.88 -9.36 1.05
C CYS A 36 0.53 -9.81 -0.37
N LEU A 37 1.50 -10.25 -1.17
CA LEU A 37 1.22 -10.80 -2.51
C LEU A 37 0.36 -12.06 -2.42
N VAL A 38 0.66 -12.97 -1.48
CA VAL A 38 -0.18 -14.16 -1.24
C VAL A 38 -1.60 -13.75 -0.83
N LEU A 39 -1.75 -12.76 0.05
CA LEU A 39 -3.05 -12.25 0.47
C LEU A 39 -3.85 -11.64 -0.69
N VAL A 40 -3.22 -10.78 -1.48
CA VAL A 40 -3.82 -10.09 -2.63
C VAL A 40 -4.21 -11.09 -3.72
N ILE A 41 -3.26 -11.93 -4.15
CA ILE A 41 -3.50 -12.92 -5.20
C ILE A 41 -4.53 -13.94 -4.72
N GLY A 42 -4.44 -14.39 -3.47
CA GLY A 42 -5.39 -15.32 -2.88
C GLY A 42 -6.83 -14.78 -2.91
N ASN A 43 -7.04 -13.50 -2.61
CA ASN A 43 -8.36 -12.89 -2.69
C ASN A 43 -8.88 -12.76 -4.12
N VAL A 44 -8.00 -12.43 -5.07
CA VAL A 44 -8.37 -12.36 -6.50
C VAL A 44 -8.76 -13.75 -7.02
N LEU A 45 -7.98 -14.79 -6.69
CA LEU A 45 -8.30 -16.17 -7.04
C LEU A 45 -9.59 -16.65 -6.37
N LEU A 46 -9.83 -16.24 -5.12
CA LEU A 46 -11.09 -16.53 -4.45
C LEU A 46 -12.27 -15.94 -5.23
N GLY A 47 -12.14 -14.73 -5.76
CA GLY A 47 -13.18 -14.11 -6.59
C GLY A 47 -13.43 -14.82 -7.92
N TYR A 48 -12.36 -15.36 -8.51
CA TYR A 48 -12.48 -16.17 -9.71
C TYR A 48 -13.35 -17.42 -9.49
N TYR A 49 -13.24 -18.07 -8.33
CA TYR A 49 -14.00 -19.30 -8.02
C TYR A 49 -15.30 -19.06 -7.24
N CYS A 50 -15.39 -17.97 -6.47
CA CYS A 50 -16.43 -17.74 -5.46
C CYS A 50 -16.86 -16.26 -5.40
N ALA A 51 -17.16 -15.66 -6.54
CA ALA A 51 -17.77 -14.33 -6.57
C ALA A 51 -19.09 -14.29 -5.78
N PRO A 52 -19.41 -13.20 -5.04
CA PRO A 52 -18.69 -11.92 -4.93
C PRO A 52 -17.83 -11.79 -3.65
N LEU A 53 -17.36 -12.90 -3.06
CA LEU A 53 -16.67 -12.87 -1.77
C LEU A 53 -15.39 -12.01 -1.79
N GLU A 54 -14.70 -11.93 -2.92
CA GLU A 54 -13.52 -11.09 -3.13
C GLU A 54 -13.82 -9.61 -2.92
N ILE A 55 -15.00 -9.14 -3.34
CA ILE A 55 -15.43 -7.76 -3.16
C ILE A 55 -15.69 -7.52 -1.68
N LEU A 56 -16.43 -8.43 -1.04
CA LEU A 56 -16.78 -8.33 0.38
C LEU A 56 -15.54 -8.36 1.30
N LEU A 57 -14.50 -9.11 0.92
CA LEU A 57 -13.24 -9.23 1.66
C LEU A 57 -12.21 -8.14 1.32
N THR A 58 -12.44 -7.34 0.28
CA THR A 58 -11.54 -6.25 -0.14
C THR A 58 -11.12 -5.33 1.02
N PRO A 59 -12.04 -4.86 1.91
CA PRO A 59 -11.63 -4.02 3.04
C PRO A 59 -10.60 -4.69 3.94
N LEU A 60 -10.79 -5.98 4.25
CA LEU A 60 -9.88 -6.75 5.10
C LEU A 60 -8.53 -6.98 4.43
N VAL A 61 -8.51 -7.24 3.13
CA VAL A 61 -7.28 -7.40 2.35
C VAL A 61 -6.49 -6.10 2.34
N VAL A 62 -7.12 -4.97 2.04
CA VAL A 62 -6.48 -3.64 1.99
C VAL A 62 -5.90 -3.24 3.35
N ILE A 63 -6.69 -3.39 4.43
CA ILE A 63 -6.23 -3.12 5.80
C ILE A 63 -5.10 -4.07 6.19
N GLY A 64 -5.24 -5.36 5.88
CA GLY A 64 -4.24 -6.39 6.14
C GLY A 64 -2.92 -6.13 5.44
N THR A 65 -2.94 -5.77 4.16
CA THR A 65 -1.75 -5.40 3.38
C THR A 65 -1.02 -4.22 4.01
N MET A 66 -1.74 -3.15 4.37
CA MET A 66 -1.12 -2.00 5.03
C MET A 66 -0.53 -2.39 6.39
N TRP A 67 -1.30 -3.12 7.21
CA TRP A 67 -0.85 -3.54 8.54
C TRP A 67 0.41 -4.43 8.48
N LEU A 68 0.45 -5.42 7.59
CA LEU A 68 1.60 -6.31 7.40
C LEU A 68 2.87 -5.53 7.00
N LEU A 69 2.75 -4.60 6.05
CA LEU A 69 3.88 -3.78 5.63
C LEU A 69 4.37 -2.85 6.74
N LEU A 70 3.45 -2.25 7.51
CA LEU A 70 3.82 -1.37 8.65
C LEU A 70 4.42 -2.16 9.82
N ALA A 71 3.99 -3.41 10.02
CA ALA A 71 4.49 -4.31 11.06
C ALA A 71 5.92 -4.79 10.77
N ALA A 72 6.25 -5.07 9.50
CA ALA A 72 7.58 -5.52 9.11
C ALA A 72 8.70 -4.50 9.33
N GLY A 73 8.39 -3.20 9.35
CA GLY A 73 9.42 -2.17 9.36
C GLY A 73 9.09 -0.95 10.20
N PRO A 74 9.33 -0.96 11.53
CA PRO A 74 9.49 0.26 12.32
C PRO A 74 10.61 1.17 11.80
N TYR A 75 11.55 0.59 11.05
CA TYR A 75 12.74 1.27 10.52
C TYR A 75 12.76 1.32 8.98
N ALA A 76 11.80 0.67 8.31
CA ALA A 76 11.66 0.79 6.87
C ALA A 76 11.31 2.24 6.52
N SER A 77 11.82 2.68 5.36
CA SER A 77 11.58 4.02 4.87
C SER A 77 10.07 4.26 4.66
N PRO A 78 9.48 5.29 5.29
CA PRO A 78 8.03 5.55 5.18
C PRO A 78 7.52 5.72 3.75
N TRP A 79 8.33 6.33 2.87
CA TRP A 79 7.96 6.50 1.47
C TRP A 79 7.90 5.17 0.73
N LEU A 80 8.79 4.23 1.06
CA LEU A 80 8.83 2.90 0.43
C LEU A 80 7.60 2.08 0.86
N THR A 81 7.23 2.12 2.14
CA THR A 81 5.99 1.48 2.62
C THR A 81 4.76 2.06 1.94
N SER A 82 4.72 3.39 1.75
CA SER A 82 3.62 4.08 1.06
C SER A 82 3.54 3.67 -0.42
N LEU A 83 4.69 3.59 -1.10
CA LEU A 83 4.78 3.13 -2.48
C LEU A 83 4.34 1.68 -2.64
N LEU A 84 4.89 0.76 -1.83
CA LEU A 84 4.59 -0.68 -1.91
C LEU A 84 3.12 -0.96 -1.59
N SER A 85 2.57 -0.33 -0.55
CA SER A 85 1.16 -0.49 -0.21
C SER A 85 0.25 0.02 -1.33
N ALA A 86 0.54 1.18 -1.91
CA ALA A 86 -0.23 1.71 -3.04
C ALA A 86 -0.18 0.76 -4.25
N VAL A 87 1.00 0.28 -4.64
CA VAL A 87 1.16 -0.65 -5.77
C VAL A 87 0.39 -1.95 -5.54
N LEU A 88 0.48 -2.54 -4.35
CA LEU A 88 -0.21 -3.78 -4.03
C LEU A 88 -1.73 -3.62 -4.00
N ILE A 89 -2.24 -2.51 -3.43
CA ILE A 89 -3.67 -2.23 -3.38
C ILE A 89 -4.23 -1.92 -4.77
N CYS A 90 -3.51 -1.15 -5.60
CA CYS A 90 -3.92 -0.91 -6.99
C CYS A 90 -3.89 -2.20 -7.82
N GLY A 91 -2.89 -3.06 -7.60
CA GLY A 91 -2.83 -4.38 -8.24
C GLY A 91 -3.96 -5.30 -7.79
N HIS A 92 -4.35 -5.25 -6.51
CA HIS A 92 -5.51 -5.98 -5.98
C HIS A 92 -6.81 -5.51 -6.62
N ASP A 93 -7.08 -4.20 -6.67
CA ASP A 93 -8.26 -3.63 -7.31
C ASP A 93 -8.32 -3.99 -8.81
N ALA A 94 -7.19 -3.89 -9.53
CA ALA A 94 -7.12 -4.33 -10.92
C ALA A 94 -7.43 -5.82 -11.07
N GLY A 95 -6.91 -6.65 -10.16
CA GLY A 95 -7.17 -8.09 -10.16
C GLY A 95 -8.63 -8.42 -9.91
N VAL A 96 -9.27 -7.78 -8.94
CA VAL A 96 -10.70 -7.96 -8.65
C VAL A 96 -11.54 -7.55 -9.86
N LYS A 97 -11.27 -6.39 -10.47
CA LYS A 97 -12.02 -5.90 -11.64
C LYS A 97 -11.87 -6.76 -12.90
N LEU A 98 -10.72 -7.41 -13.07
CA LEU A 98 -10.43 -8.20 -14.27
C LEU A 98 -10.81 -9.67 -14.13
N TYR A 99 -10.82 -10.21 -12.91
CA TYR A 99 -10.94 -11.65 -12.68
C TYR A 99 -12.00 -12.04 -11.64
N GLY A 100 -12.54 -11.09 -10.86
CA GLY A 100 -13.60 -11.35 -9.89
C GLY A 100 -14.95 -11.45 -10.60
N GLY A 101 -15.56 -12.65 -10.65
CA GLY A 101 -16.94 -12.81 -11.10
C GLY A 101 -17.28 -12.50 -12.57
N GLY A 102 -16.35 -12.02 -13.39
CA GLY A 102 -16.54 -11.75 -14.82
C GLY A 102 -16.62 -10.26 -15.14
N THR A 103 -17.38 -9.89 -16.19
CA THR A 103 -17.57 -8.48 -16.56
C THR A 103 -18.60 -7.83 -15.64
N HIS A 104 -18.35 -6.57 -15.30
CA HIS A 104 -19.21 -5.82 -14.37
C HIS A 104 -20.01 -4.75 -15.10
N ASP A 105 -21.26 -4.60 -14.70
CA ASP A 105 -22.04 -3.40 -15.03
C ASP A 105 -21.62 -2.22 -14.13
N SER A 106 -22.20 -1.05 -14.39
CA SER A 106 -21.90 0.16 -13.61
C SER A 106 -22.25 0.02 -12.11
N ALA A 107 -23.24 -0.80 -11.76
CA ALA A 107 -23.62 -1.03 -10.37
C ALA A 107 -22.58 -1.89 -9.64
N GLY A 108 -22.15 -2.99 -10.26
CA GLY A 108 -21.07 -3.85 -9.76
C GLY A 108 -19.77 -3.07 -9.55
N GLN A 109 -19.42 -2.19 -10.49
CA GLN A 109 -18.23 -1.33 -10.35
C GLN A 109 -18.34 -0.38 -9.15
N GLY A 110 -19.53 0.17 -8.90
CA GLY A 110 -19.81 0.97 -7.71
C GLY A 110 -19.58 0.20 -6.41
N PHE A 111 -19.98 -1.08 -6.36
CA PHE A 111 -19.71 -1.94 -5.20
C PHE A 111 -18.22 -2.21 -5.00
N ILE A 112 -17.48 -2.49 -6.07
CA ILE A 112 -16.03 -2.69 -5.99
C ILE A 112 -15.35 -1.45 -5.39
N HIS A 113 -15.66 -0.25 -5.90
CA HIS A 113 -15.08 0.98 -5.36
C HIS A 113 -15.52 1.26 -3.93
N ALA A 114 -16.78 1.04 -3.58
CA ALA A 114 -17.26 1.27 -2.22
C ALA A 114 -16.50 0.41 -1.19
N PHE A 115 -16.35 -0.89 -1.47
CA PHE A 115 -15.60 -1.80 -0.60
C PHE A 115 -14.09 -1.50 -0.61
N LEU A 116 -13.52 -1.07 -1.74
CA LEU A 116 -12.16 -0.55 -1.78
C LEU A 116 -12.00 0.65 -0.85
N PHE A 117 -12.92 1.63 -0.87
CA PHE A 117 -12.86 2.81 0.00
C PHE A 117 -13.04 2.47 1.49
N PHE A 118 -13.89 1.49 1.83
CA PHE A 118 -13.99 0.97 3.19
C PHE A 118 -12.68 0.36 3.69
N GLY A 119 -11.82 -0.16 2.81
CA GLY A 119 -10.46 -0.59 3.14
C GLY A 119 -9.45 0.56 3.16
N LEU A 120 -9.50 1.45 2.18
CA LEU A 120 -8.53 2.53 1.99
C LEU A 120 -8.53 3.53 3.14
N ILE A 121 -9.71 3.93 3.62
CA ILE A 121 -9.83 4.89 4.73
C ILE A 121 -9.09 4.38 5.98
N PRO A 122 -9.43 3.21 6.56
CA PRO A 122 -8.72 2.70 7.72
C PRO A 122 -7.25 2.36 7.44
N ALA A 123 -6.90 1.88 6.24
CA ALA A 123 -5.49 1.66 5.88
C ALA A 123 -4.68 2.97 5.90
N TYR A 124 -5.24 4.06 5.36
CA TYR A 124 -4.59 5.37 5.41
C TYR A 124 -4.48 5.92 6.83
N LEU A 125 -5.51 5.73 7.67
CA LEU A 125 -5.43 6.08 9.10
C LEU A 125 -4.34 5.29 9.84
N LEU A 126 -4.14 4.00 9.51
CA LEU A 126 -3.03 3.20 10.06
C LEU A 126 -1.66 3.76 9.65
N LEU A 127 -1.52 4.17 8.38
CA LEU A 127 -0.30 4.82 7.90
C LEU A 127 -0.03 6.12 8.68
N LEU A 128 -1.03 6.99 8.81
CA LEU A 128 -0.93 8.25 9.57
C LEU A 128 -0.51 8.00 11.02
N ALA A 129 -1.22 7.11 11.71
CA ALA A 129 -0.90 6.75 13.09
C ALA A 129 0.53 6.22 13.23
N ARG A 130 1.01 5.47 12.24
CA ARG A 130 2.39 4.96 12.24
C ARG A 130 3.43 6.05 12.01
N LEU A 131 3.14 7.05 11.18
CA LEU A 131 4.01 8.21 10.99
C LEU A 131 4.10 9.05 12.28
N ASP A 132 2.98 9.25 12.97
CA ASP A 132 2.91 10.02 14.22
C ASP A 132 3.73 9.41 15.35
N GLN A 133 3.83 8.08 15.40
CA GLN A 133 4.69 7.36 16.36
C GLN A 133 6.20 7.57 16.12
N ARG A 134 6.62 8.26 15.05
CA ARG A 134 8.04 8.54 14.73
C ARG A 134 8.37 10.03 14.90
N PRO A 135 8.65 10.51 16.13
CA PRO A 135 8.91 11.94 16.40
C PRO A 135 10.20 12.45 15.74
N ASN A 136 11.17 11.56 15.49
CA ASN A 136 12.45 11.91 14.87
C ASN A 136 12.44 11.89 13.33
N LEU A 137 11.28 11.65 12.70
CA LEU A 137 11.18 11.60 11.24
C LEU A 137 11.21 13.02 10.66
N PRO A 138 12.07 13.33 9.66
CA PRO A 138 12.06 14.62 8.99
C PRO A 138 10.68 15.00 8.44
N ALA A 139 10.30 16.26 8.58
CA ALA A 139 8.99 16.76 8.13
C ALA A 139 8.76 16.52 6.62
N SER A 140 9.79 16.65 5.80
CA SER A 140 9.73 16.36 4.36
C SER A 140 9.44 14.87 4.08
N ALA A 141 10.14 13.96 4.76
CA ALA A 141 9.92 12.51 4.60
C ALA A 141 8.50 12.10 5.05
N ARG A 142 8.00 12.72 6.12
CA ARG A 142 6.62 12.55 6.59
C ARG A 142 5.61 13.06 5.55
N LEU A 143 5.80 14.27 5.02
CA LEU A 143 4.92 14.85 4.01
C LEU A 143 4.89 14.01 2.73
N VAL A 144 6.06 13.57 2.26
CA VAL A 144 6.16 12.70 1.08
C VAL A 144 5.42 11.40 1.31
N ALA A 145 5.66 10.69 2.42
CA ALA A 145 4.94 9.44 2.71
C ALA A 145 3.42 9.66 2.80
N ASN A 146 3.00 10.74 3.46
CA ASN A 146 1.60 11.09 3.64
C ASN A 146 0.87 11.35 2.32
N LEU A 147 1.50 12.09 1.40
CA LEU A 147 0.89 12.45 0.12
C LEU A 147 1.07 11.36 -0.93
N LEU A 148 2.17 10.59 -0.89
CA LEU A 148 2.49 9.62 -1.92
C LEU A 148 1.41 8.53 -2.04
N PHE A 149 0.93 8.00 -0.90
CA PHE A 149 -0.11 6.97 -0.90
C PHE A 149 -1.42 7.43 -1.58
N PRO A 150 -2.10 8.50 -1.12
CA PRO A 150 -3.35 8.95 -1.72
C PRO A 150 -3.18 9.45 -3.16
N LEU A 151 -2.03 10.06 -3.50
CA LEU A 151 -1.77 10.50 -4.87
C LEU A 151 -1.63 9.32 -5.84
N LEU A 152 -0.92 8.25 -5.45
CA LEU A 152 -0.78 7.06 -6.28
C LEU A 152 -2.10 6.32 -6.45
N VAL A 153 -2.84 6.11 -5.36
CA VAL A 153 -4.15 5.42 -5.42
C VAL A 153 -5.16 6.26 -6.19
N GLY A 154 -5.23 7.58 -5.93
CA GLY A 154 -6.13 8.49 -6.65
C GLY A 154 -5.79 8.58 -8.14
N GLY A 155 -4.50 8.66 -8.47
CA GLY A 155 -4.03 8.62 -9.86
C GLY A 155 -4.42 7.33 -10.56
N TYR A 156 -4.20 6.17 -9.92
CA TYR A 156 -4.63 4.88 -10.43
C TYR A 156 -6.15 4.82 -10.64
N LEU A 157 -6.96 5.20 -9.65
CA LEU A 157 -8.43 5.19 -9.78
C LEU A 157 -8.93 6.15 -10.87
N SER A 158 -8.24 7.27 -11.10
CA SER A 158 -8.60 8.18 -12.20
C SER A 158 -8.39 7.57 -13.58
N MET A 159 -7.37 6.71 -13.73
CA MET A 159 -7.02 6.06 -15.01
C MET A 159 -7.74 4.72 -15.21
N PHE A 160 -7.94 3.96 -14.13
CA PHE A 160 -8.43 2.58 -14.15
C PHE A 160 -9.75 2.40 -13.37
N GLY A 161 -10.46 3.50 -13.10
CA GLY A 161 -11.76 3.49 -12.45
C GLY A 161 -12.80 2.66 -13.20
N TRP A 162 -12.71 2.62 -14.53
CA TRP A 162 -13.62 1.89 -15.43
C TRP A 162 -13.05 0.57 -15.97
N LEU A 163 -11.91 0.12 -15.44
CA LEU A 163 -11.32 -1.15 -15.85
C LEU A 163 -12.29 -2.30 -15.56
N GLY A 164 -12.50 -3.20 -16.53
CA GLY A 164 -13.36 -4.39 -16.40
C GLY A 164 -14.85 -4.18 -16.66
N VAL A 165 -15.28 -2.98 -17.04
CA VAL A 165 -16.69 -2.67 -17.32
C VAL A 165 -17.02 -2.95 -18.79
N GLU A 166 -18.09 -3.72 -19.04
CA GLU A 166 -18.68 -3.84 -20.39
C GLU A 166 -19.59 -2.63 -20.65
N MET A 167 -19.37 -1.97 -21.80
CA MET A 167 -20.18 -0.84 -22.26
C MET A 167 -21.39 -1.30 -23.07
#